data_AF-A0A198F1B1-F1
#
_entry.id   AF-A0A198F1B1-F1
#
_cell.length_a   1.000
_cell.length_b   1.000
_cell.length_c   1.000
_cell.angle_alpha   90.00
_cell.angle_beta   90.00
_cell.angle_gamma   90.00
#
_symmetry.space_group_name_H-M   'P 1'
#
loop_
_entity.id
_entity.type
_entity.pdbx_description
1 polymer ?
#
loop_
_entity_poly.entity_id
_entity_poly.type
_entity_poly.pdbx_seq_one_letter_code
_entity_poly.pdbx_strand_id
1 'polypeptide(L)'
;MTNTRWLPLRVQEVAQNKQGDIYFISLHPSRELYSIMHYLPDGKLKTVYESGYKYLGEPMLSDSQLLVKRDRGDFTNIMILDLNTQKYTVKRIMDKYEGALFNPALSAFIRFNDALYNDYDDSREAKPGDSLKYSYTVDK
;
A
#
# COMPACT_ATOMS: atom_id res chain seq x y z
N MET A 1 9.71 42.39 3.38
CA MET A 1 8.95 41.73 2.31
C MET A 1 9.25 40.25 2.35
N THR A 2 8.23 39.40 2.37
CA THR A 2 8.39 37.94 2.36
C THR A 2 8.06 37.44 0.96
N ASN A 3 9.03 36.81 0.30
CA ASN A 3 8.84 36.23 -1.02
C ASN A 3 8.50 34.74 -0.88
N THR A 4 7.39 34.30 -1.46
CA THR A 4 6.99 32.89 -1.56
C THR A 4 7.46 32.29 -2.88
N ARG A 5 7.84 31.01 -2.87
CA ARG A 5 8.18 30.22 -4.07
C ARG A 5 7.50 28.87 -4.01
N TRP A 6 7.10 28.35 -5.17
CA TRP A 6 6.59 26.99 -5.31
C TRP A 6 7.74 25.99 -5.17
N LEU A 7 7.55 24.99 -4.32
CA LEU A 7 8.44 23.83 -4.25
C LEU A 7 7.82 22.72 -5.11
N PRO A 8 8.52 22.21 -6.14
CA PRO A 8 7.97 21.15 -6.97
C PRO A 8 7.86 19.86 -6.15
N LEU A 9 6.64 19.32 -6.02
CA LEU A 9 6.40 17.98 -5.49
C LEU A 9 6.43 16.98 -6.65
N ARG A 10 7.20 15.90 -6.53
CA ARG A 10 7.13 14.78 -7.47
C ARG A 10 6.18 13.75 -6.92
N VAL A 11 5.14 13.43 -7.68
CA VAL A 11 4.28 12.28 -7.40
C VAL A 11 4.98 11.05 -7.96
N GLN A 12 5.25 10.07 -7.10
CA GLN A 12 5.90 8.82 -7.50
C GLN A 12 4.88 7.76 -7.87
N GLU A 13 3.97 7.48 -6.94
CA GLU A 13 2.95 6.44 -7.08
C GLU A 13 1.66 6.91 -6.42
N VAL A 14 0.52 6.43 -6.93
CA VAL A 14 -0.82 6.85 -6.54
C VAL A 14 -1.68 5.62 -6.28
N ALA A 15 -2.53 5.67 -5.26
CA ALA A 15 -3.57 4.70 -5.00
C ALA A 15 -4.92 5.41 -4.81
N GLN A 16 -5.99 4.77 -5.27
CA GLN A 16 -7.36 5.26 -5.13
C GLN A 16 -8.26 4.13 -4.62
N ASN A 17 -9.13 4.42 -3.64
CA ASN A 17 -10.10 3.45 -3.12
C ASN A 17 -11.41 3.51 -3.93
N LYS A 18 -12.40 2.68 -3.57
CA LYS A 18 -13.68 2.62 -4.28
C LYS A 18 -14.55 3.86 -4.10
N GLN A 19 -14.32 4.64 -3.05
CA GLN A 19 -15.00 5.90 -2.76
C GLN A 19 -14.40 7.07 -3.56
N GLY A 20 -13.25 6.85 -4.21
CA GLY A 20 -12.55 7.84 -4.99
C GLY A 20 -11.52 8.64 -4.19
N ASP A 21 -11.26 8.31 -2.92
CA ASP A 21 -10.21 8.94 -2.13
C ASP A 21 -8.83 8.62 -2.72
N ILE A 22 -8.00 9.66 -2.89
CA ILE A 22 -6.71 9.54 -3.56
C ILE A 22 -5.57 9.78 -2.56
N TYR A 23 -4.71 8.78 -2.44
CA TYR A 23 -3.48 8.86 -1.67
C TYR A 23 -2.29 8.68 -2.60
N PHE A 24 -1.21 9.40 -2.37
CA PHE A 24 -0.01 9.27 -3.18
C PHE A 24 1.27 9.44 -2.39
N ILE A 25 2.32 8.80 -2.89
CA ILE A 25 3.67 8.93 -2.37
C ILE A 25 4.32 10.10 -3.11
N SER A 26 4.72 11.11 -2.35
CA SER A 26 5.46 12.26 -2.84
C SER A 26 6.94 12.13 -2.50
N LEU A 27 7.78 12.58 -3.41
CA LEU A 27 9.23 12.63 -3.26
C LEU A 27 9.71 14.08 -3.32
N HIS A 28 10.40 14.52 -2.27
CA HIS A 28 11.04 15.83 -2.26
C HIS A 28 12.18 15.85 -3.29
N PRO A 29 12.18 16.81 -4.23
CA PRO A 29 13.03 16.79 -5.42
C PRO A 29 14.53 16.91 -5.12
N SER A 30 14.91 17.49 -3.99
CA SER A 30 16.33 17.73 -3.64
C SER A 30 16.91 16.80 -2.57
N ARG A 31 16.09 15.95 -1.93
CA ARG A 31 16.53 15.21 -0.72
C ARG A 31 16.02 13.78 -0.63
N GLU A 32 15.35 13.25 -1.66
CA GLU A 32 14.70 11.94 -1.61
C GLU A 32 13.86 11.74 -0.33
N LEU A 33 13.16 12.78 0.13
CA LEU A 33 12.29 12.69 1.30
C LEU A 33 10.92 12.20 0.83
N TYR A 34 10.51 11.05 1.36
CA TYR A 34 9.24 10.42 1.05
C TYR A 34 8.17 10.86 2.04
N SER A 35 7.00 11.23 1.51
CA SER A 35 5.80 11.52 2.29
C SER A 35 4.57 10.93 1.63
N ILE A 36 3.59 10.53 2.44
CA ILE A 36 2.26 10.12 1.99
C ILE A 36 1.35 11.33 2.09
N MET A 37 0.69 11.63 0.98
CA MET A 37 -0.22 12.77 0.82
C MET A 37 -1.63 12.26 0.51
N HIS A 38 -2.63 12.91 1.08
CA HIS A 38 -4.04 12.75 0.73
C HIS A 38 -4.45 13.96 -0.12
N TYR A 39 -4.98 13.69 -1.33
CA TYR A 39 -5.61 14.70 -2.17
C TYR A 39 -7.07 14.85 -1.77
N LEU A 40 -7.41 15.99 -1.18
CA LEU A 40 -8.74 16.27 -0.66
C LEU A 40 -9.69 16.68 -1.81
N PRO A 41 -11.02 16.47 -1.66
CA PRO A 41 -12.01 16.85 -2.66
C PRO A 41 -12.01 18.34 -3.03
N ASP A 42 -11.52 19.21 -2.14
CA ASP A 42 -11.39 20.66 -2.38
C ASP A 42 -10.11 21.04 -3.15
N GLY A 43 -9.36 20.05 -3.62
CA GLY A 43 -8.11 20.23 -4.36
C GLY A 43 -6.88 20.48 -3.50
N LYS A 44 -7.02 20.46 -2.16
CA LYS A 44 -5.88 20.66 -1.26
C LYS A 44 -5.15 19.36 -0.98
N LEU A 45 -3.89 19.50 -0.57
CA LEU A 45 -3.04 18.41 -0.15
C LEU A 45 -2.90 18.38 1.36
N LYS A 46 -3.03 17.20 1.95
CA LYS A 46 -2.75 16.95 3.36
C LYS A 46 -1.65 15.90 3.49
N THR A 47 -0.56 16.25 4.17
CA THR A 47 0.44 15.27 4.59
C THR A 47 -0.16 14.36 5.66
N VAL A 48 -0.15 13.05 5.41
CA VAL A 48 -0.65 12.04 6.35
C VAL A 48 0.50 11.36 7.08
N TYR A 49 1.65 11.24 6.40
CA TYR A 49 2.83 10.62 6.97
C TYR A 49 4.10 11.16 6.29
N GLU A 50 5.14 11.44 7.08
CA GLU A 50 6.47 11.77 6.59
C GLU A 50 7.44 10.64 6.97
N SER A 51 8.03 9.98 5.98
CA SER A 51 9.02 8.93 6.23
C SER A 51 10.46 9.46 6.26
N GLY A 52 10.67 10.67 5.74
CA GLY A 52 12.01 11.21 5.52
C GLY A 52 12.74 10.38 4.47
N TYR A 53 13.98 9.99 4.73
CA TYR A 53 14.82 9.24 3.78
C TYR A 53 14.45 7.76 3.60
N LYS A 54 13.41 7.29 4.29
CA LYS A 54 12.95 5.90 4.14
C LYS A 54 12.11 5.78 2.89
N TYR A 55 12.48 4.81 2.05
CA TYR A 55 11.74 4.51 0.84
C TYR A 55 10.28 4.19 1.15
N LEU A 56 9.39 4.75 0.33
CA LEU A 56 8.00 4.34 0.26
C LEU A 56 7.69 3.96 -1.19
N GLY A 57 6.96 2.86 -1.39
CA GLY A 57 6.46 2.46 -2.70
C GLY A 57 5.33 1.46 -2.61
N GLU A 58 4.80 1.08 -3.77
CA GLU A 58 3.78 0.05 -3.98
C GLU A 58 2.54 0.26 -3.07
N PRO A 59 1.87 1.43 -3.14
CA PRO A 59 0.75 1.72 -2.25
C PRO A 59 -0.46 0.84 -2.58
N MET A 60 -1.04 0.22 -1.56
CA MET A 60 -2.29 -0.53 -1.64
C MET A 60 -3.30 0.09 -0.67
N LEU A 61 -4.42 0.56 -1.19
CA LEU A 61 -5.39 1.36 -0.45
C LEU A 61 -6.72 0.65 -0.32
N SER A 62 -7.20 0.50 0.92
CA SER A 62 -8.59 0.16 1.24
C SER A 62 -9.34 1.38 1.78
N ASP A 63 -10.59 1.17 2.17
CA ASP A 63 -11.46 2.20 2.75
C ASP A 63 -10.95 2.69 4.12
N SER A 64 -10.14 1.88 4.82
CA SER A 64 -9.69 2.17 6.19
C SER A 64 -8.18 2.10 6.39
N GLN A 65 -7.43 1.52 5.45
CA GLN A 65 -6.00 1.29 5.58
C GLN A 65 -5.25 1.62 4.29
N LEU A 66 -4.05 2.18 4.46
CA LEU A 66 -3.07 2.32 3.39
C LEU A 66 -1.85 1.48 3.74
N LEU A 67 -1.51 0.54 2.87
CA LEU A 67 -0.30 -0.25 2.94
C LEU A 67 0.74 0.33 2.00
N VAL A 68 1.97 0.46 2.46
CA VAL A 68 3.11 0.85 1.62
C VAL A 68 4.33 0.03 1.98
N LYS A 69 5.11 -0.35 0.97
CA LYS A 69 6.43 -0.93 1.17
C LYS A 69 7.37 0.13 1.73
N ARG A 70 8.12 -0.21 2.79
CA ARG A 70 8.92 0.74 3.58
C ARG A 70 10.43 0.55 3.48
N ASP A 71 10.93 -0.22 2.50
CA ASP A 71 12.36 -0.46 2.27
C ASP A 71 12.62 -0.87 0.81
N ARG A 72 13.84 -0.65 0.30
CA ARG A 72 14.25 -1.01 -1.08
C ARG A 72 14.76 -2.46 -1.24
N GLY A 73 14.79 -3.26 -0.18
CA GLY A 73 15.32 -4.63 -0.19
C GLY A 73 14.26 -5.73 -0.34
N ASP A 74 14.73 -6.98 -0.47
CA ASP A 74 13.89 -8.18 -0.64
C ASP A 74 13.02 -8.49 0.58
N PHE A 75 13.38 -7.96 1.76
CA PHE A 75 12.55 -8.03 2.95
C PHE A 75 11.46 -6.96 2.88
N THR A 76 10.23 -7.36 2.56
CA THR A 76 9.05 -6.50 2.52
C THR A 76 8.60 -6.13 3.94
N ASN A 77 9.25 -5.11 4.52
CA ASN A 77 8.62 -4.34 5.57
C ASN A 77 7.46 -3.55 4.95
N ILE A 78 6.24 -3.88 5.34
CA ILE A 78 5.06 -3.11 4.96
C ILE A 78 4.65 -2.26 6.14
N MET A 79 4.51 -0.96 5.88
CA MET A 79 3.83 -0.06 6.79
C MET A 79 2.33 -0.14 6.52
N ILE A 80 1.56 -0.42 7.57
CA ILE A 80 0.10 -0.39 7.56
C ILE A 80 -0.31 0.87 8.31
N LEU A 81 -0.84 1.85 7.57
CA LEU A 81 -1.37 3.11 8.10
C LEU A 81 -2.89 3.01 8.23
N ASP A 82 -3.40 3.18 9.44
CA ASP A 82 -4.84 3.32 9.68
C ASP A 82 -5.29 4.74 9.31
N LEU A 83 -6.24 4.87 8.39
CA LEU A 83 -6.65 6.16 7.83
C LEU A 83 -7.52 6.97 8.79
N ASN A 84 -8.20 6.31 9.73
CA ASN A 84 -9.08 6.96 10.71
C ASN A 84 -8.27 7.60 11.84
N THR A 85 -7.22 6.92 12.29
CA THR A 85 -6.41 7.31 13.45
C THR A 85 -5.05 7.90 13.08
N GLN A 86 -4.61 7.71 11.82
CA GLN A 86 -3.27 8.05 11.32
C GLN A 86 -2.13 7.37 12.09
N LYS A 87 -2.44 6.35 12.88
CA LYS A 87 -1.45 5.50 13.51
C LYS A 87 -0.97 4.48 12.48
N TYR A 88 0.30 4.10 12.58
CA TYR A 88 0.86 3.08 11.72
C TYR A 88 1.57 2.01 12.52
N THR A 89 1.61 0.82 11.92
CA THR A 89 2.47 -0.28 12.35
C THR A 89 3.36 -0.67 11.18
N VAL A 90 4.52 -1.27 11.48
CA VAL A 90 5.38 -1.86 10.45
C VAL A 90 5.51 -3.33 10.73
N LYS A 91 5.23 -4.13 9.71
CA LYS A 91 5.27 -5.59 9.77
C LYS A 91 6.23 -6.11 8.72
N ARG A 92 7.05 -7.08 9.11
CA ARG A 92 7.84 -7.89 8.19
C ARG A 92 6.94 -9.01 7.66
N ILE A 93 6.71 -9.04 6.36
CA ILE A 93 5.74 -9.97 5.73
C ILE A 93 6.27 -11.40 5.60
N MET A 94 7.60 -11.58 5.58
CA MET A 94 8.29 -12.83 5.22
C MET A 94 7.90 -14.08 6.01
N ASP A 95 7.38 -14.00 7.25
CA ASP A 95 7.12 -15.23 8.03
C ASP A 95 5.62 -15.61 8.07
N LYS A 96 4.73 -14.62 8.17
CA LYS A 96 3.28 -14.84 8.32
C LYS A 96 2.51 -14.72 7.01
N TYR A 97 3.02 -13.93 6.08
CA TYR A 97 2.30 -13.46 4.90
C TYR A 97 3.01 -13.78 3.58
N GLU A 98 4.07 -14.61 3.62
CA GLU A 98 4.71 -15.12 2.41
C GLU A 98 3.71 -15.84 1.50
N GLY A 99 3.61 -15.41 0.23
CA GLY A 99 2.62 -15.90 -0.74
C GLY A 99 1.19 -15.37 -0.55
N ALA A 100 0.95 -14.50 0.44
CA ALA A 100 -0.35 -13.86 0.63
C ALA A 100 -0.47 -12.58 -0.21
N LEU A 101 -1.67 -12.32 -0.72
CA LEU A 101 -2.00 -11.08 -1.44
C LEU A 101 -2.83 -10.18 -0.53
N PHE A 102 -2.62 -8.87 -0.56
CA PHE A 102 -3.52 -7.96 0.13
C PHE A 102 -4.81 -7.79 -0.68
N ASN A 103 -5.96 -7.96 -0.02
CA ASN A 103 -7.27 -7.68 -0.58
C ASN A 103 -7.81 -6.36 -0.01
N PRO A 104 -7.81 -5.27 -0.80
CA PRO A 104 -8.30 -3.98 -0.34
C PRO A 104 -9.75 -3.99 0.12
N ALA A 105 -10.62 -4.79 -0.50
CA ALA A 105 -12.03 -4.84 -0.13
C ALA A 105 -12.26 -5.43 1.27
N LEU A 106 -11.36 -6.30 1.73
CA LEU A 106 -11.40 -6.89 3.07
C LEU A 106 -10.48 -6.20 4.06
N SER A 107 -9.60 -5.30 3.59
CA SER A 107 -8.47 -4.79 4.38
C SER A 107 -7.68 -5.91 5.07
N ALA A 108 -7.42 -7.00 4.34
CA ALA A 108 -6.83 -8.21 4.89
C ALA A 108 -5.92 -8.90 3.87
N PHE A 109 -4.93 -9.63 4.37
CA PHE A 109 -4.14 -10.53 3.54
C PHE A 109 -4.91 -11.84 3.32
N ILE A 110 -4.96 -12.26 2.06
CA ILE A 110 -5.62 -13.48 1.60
C ILE A 110 -4.59 -14.48 1.10
N ARG A 111 -4.88 -15.76 1.25
CA ARG A 111 -4.12 -16.87 0.67
C ARG A 111 -5.05 -17.73 -0.15
N PHE A 112 -4.66 -17.99 -1.39
CA PHE A 112 -5.30 -19.05 -2.17
C PHE A 112 -4.86 -20.40 -1.63
N ASN A 113 -5.75 -21.39 -1.69
CA ASN A 113 -5.48 -22.71 -1.14
C ASN A 113 -4.32 -23.39 -1.91
N ASP A 114 -3.43 -24.10 -1.20
CA ASP A 114 -2.17 -24.67 -1.74
C ASP A 114 -2.37 -25.57 -2.97
N ALA A 115 -3.59 -26.06 -3.21
CA ALA A 115 -3.99 -26.80 -4.39
C ALA A 115 -3.81 -26.03 -5.73
N LEU A 116 -3.55 -24.71 -5.69
CA LEU A 116 -3.22 -23.87 -6.84
C LEU A 116 -1.71 -23.58 -6.98
N TYR A 117 -0.91 -23.94 -5.97
CA TYR A 117 0.55 -23.70 -5.90
C TYR A 117 1.37 -24.99 -5.84
N ASN A 118 0.75 -26.16 -5.99
CA ASN A 118 1.50 -27.39 -6.20
C ASN A 118 2.06 -27.38 -7.63
N ASP A 119 3.32 -26.97 -7.76
CA ASP A 119 4.16 -26.87 -8.97
C ASP A 119 4.28 -28.17 -9.81
N TYR A 120 3.50 -29.21 -9.52
CA TYR A 120 3.53 -30.50 -10.22
C TYR A 120 2.24 -30.82 -10.98
N ASP A 121 1.23 -29.94 -10.94
CA ASP A 121 -0.02 -30.12 -11.67
C ASP A 121 -0.47 -28.82 -12.35
N ASP A 122 0.20 -28.46 -13.45
CA ASP A 122 -0.15 -27.36 -14.36
C ASP A 122 -1.59 -27.44 -14.92
N SER A 123 -2.34 -28.51 -14.65
CA SER A 123 -3.74 -28.66 -15.07
C SER A 123 -4.73 -27.80 -14.27
N ARG A 124 -4.28 -27.08 -13.24
CA ARG A 124 -5.10 -26.26 -12.33
C ARG A 124 -4.84 -24.76 -12.42
N GLU A 125 -4.40 -24.26 -13.57
CA GLU A 125 -4.43 -22.82 -13.83
C GLU A 125 -5.87 -22.28 -13.75
N ALA A 126 -6.07 -21.24 -12.93
CA ALA A 126 -7.35 -20.55 -12.85
C ALA A 126 -7.67 -19.86 -14.18
N LYS A 127 -8.84 -20.16 -14.75
CA LYS A 127 -9.29 -19.54 -16.01
C LYS A 127 -10.13 -18.30 -15.73
N PRO A 128 -10.19 -17.33 -16.67
CA PRO A 128 -11.12 -16.21 -16.57
C PRO A 128 -12.57 -16.69 -16.36
N GLY A 129 -13.19 -16.26 -15.26
CA GLY A 129 -14.55 -16.66 -14.87
C GLY A 129 -14.64 -17.71 -13.77
N ASP A 130 -13.52 -18.34 -13.40
CA ASP A 130 -13.50 -19.32 -12.31
C ASP A 130 -13.73 -18.67 -10.95
N SER A 131 -14.43 -19.40 -10.07
CA SER A 131 -14.59 -19.02 -8.67
C SER A 131 -13.45 -19.59 -7.83
N LEU A 132 -12.60 -18.71 -7.30
CA LEU A 132 -11.48 -19.09 -6.44
C LEU A 132 -11.83 -18.94 -4.96
N LYS A 133 -11.58 -20.01 -4.20
CA LYS A 133 -11.69 -19.97 -2.74
C LYS A 133 -10.36 -19.55 -2.14
N TYR A 134 -10.41 -18.57 -1.23
CA TYR A 134 -9.26 -18.09 -0.47
C TYR A 134 -9.57 -18.10 1.03
N SER A 135 -8.52 -18.19 1.84
CA SER A 135 -8.57 -17.93 3.28
C SER A 135 -8.04 -16.53 3.57
N TYR A 136 -8.42 -15.94 4.70
CA TYR A 136 -7.93 -14.64 5.11
C TYR A 136 -7.73 -14.60 6.62
N THR A 137 -6.77 -13.78 7.07
CA THR A 137 -6.55 -13.51 8.49
C THR A 137 -6.67 -12.00 8.73
N VAL A 138 -7.49 -11.61 9.70
CA VAL A 138 -7.58 -10.23 10.17
C VAL A 138 -6.73 -10.11 11.42
N ASP A 139 -5.69 -9.30 11.36
CA ASP A 139 -4.97 -8.91 12.57
C ASP A 139 -5.86 -7.93 13.34
N LYS A 140 -6.40 -8.36 14.47
CA LYS A 140 -7.11 -7.50 15.43
C LYS A 140 -6.13 -6.57 16.16
#